data_AF-A0A4W3GZM3-F1
#
_entry.id   AF-A0A4W3GZM3-F1
#
_cell.length_a   1.000
_cell.length_b   1.000
_cell.length_c   1.000
_cell.angle_alpha   90.00
_cell.angle_beta   90.00
_cell.angle_gamma   90.00
#
_symmetry.space_group_name_H-M   'P 1'
#
loop_
_entity.id
_entity.type
_entity.pdbx_description
1 polymer ?
#
loop_
_entity_poly.entity_id
_entity_poly.type
_entity_poly.pdbx_seq_one_letter_code
_entity_poly.pdbx_strand_id
1 'polypeptide(L)'
;SLVTGQHAASLVTGLHAESLVTGIHAGSLVTGLHTGSLITGLHAASLVTGLNAGSLVTGLHAGLLDTELHAASMHTGLHAGSLVTGLHAASLVTGQHAASLVTGQHAASLVTGLHAESLVTGLHAGSLVTGLHTGSLITGLHAASLVTGLHAGSLVTGLHAASLVTGLHAASLVTELHTDSWSWEL
;
A
#
# COMPACT_ATOMS: atom_id res chain seq x y z
N SER A 1 -10.78 12.91 -17.89
CA SER A 1 -10.09 12.93 -19.20
C SER A 1 -9.94 11.50 -19.71
N LEU A 2 -9.85 11.32 -21.03
CA LEU A 2 -9.54 10.04 -21.66
C LEU A 2 -8.36 10.24 -22.60
N VAL A 3 -7.28 9.47 -22.40
CA VAL A 3 -6.07 9.52 -23.23
C VAL A 3 -5.67 8.11 -23.65
N THR A 4 -5.51 7.89 -24.95
CA THR A 4 -5.05 6.60 -25.51
C THR A 4 -3.89 6.82 -26.47
N GLY A 5 -2.89 5.94 -26.45
CA GLY A 5 -1.76 6.02 -27.38
C GLY A 5 -0.53 5.24 -26.94
N GLN A 6 0.49 5.17 -27.80
CA GLN A 6 1.74 4.49 -27.46
C GLN A 6 2.46 5.14 -26.26
N HIS A 7 2.44 6.48 -26.20
CA HIS A 7 2.87 7.30 -25.08
C HIS A 7 1.68 8.17 -24.66
N ALA A 8 0.98 7.76 -23.61
CA ALA A 8 -0.24 8.41 -23.14
C ALA A 8 0.04 9.10 -21.80
N ALA A 9 -0.17 10.42 -21.75
CA ALA A 9 0.01 11.22 -20.54
C ALA A 9 -1.23 12.09 -20.30
N SER A 10 -1.69 12.15 -19.05
CA SER A 10 -2.85 12.95 -18.64
C SER A 10 -2.52 13.80 -17.40
N LEU A 11 -2.99 15.04 -17.41
CA LEU A 11 -3.00 15.94 -16.25
C LEU A 11 -4.44 16.40 -16.04
N VAL A 12 -5.00 16.13 -14.87
CA VAL A 12 -6.36 16.54 -14.50
C VAL A 12 -6.34 17.24 -13.16
N THR A 13 -6.93 18.44 -13.11
CA THR A 13 -7.12 19.19 -11.87
C THR A 13 -8.55 19.68 -11.76
N GLY A 14 -9.18 19.50 -10.60
CA GLY A 14 -10.54 19.99 -10.37
C GLY A 14 -11.18 19.49 -9.08
N LEU A 15 -12.39 19.97 -8.77
CA LEU A 15 -13.15 19.50 -7.60
C LEU A 15 -13.51 18.02 -7.72
N HIS A 16 -13.88 17.59 -8.93
CA HIS A 16 -14.08 16.20 -9.32
C HIS A 16 -13.15 15.91 -10.50
N ALA A 17 -12.05 15.23 -10.23
CA ALA A 17 -10.99 14.99 -11.20
C ALA A 17 -10.90 13.50 -11.53
N GLU A 18 -11.36 13.11 -12.72
CA GLU A 18 -11.29 11.73 -13.19
C GLU A 18 -10.36 11.63 -14.41
N SER A 19 -9.50 10.61 -14.44
CA SER A 19 -8.56 10.34 -15.53
C SER A 19 -8.57 8.87 -15.92
N LEU A 20 -8.67 8.61 -17.23
CA LEU A 20 -8.49 7.29 -17.83
C LEU A 20 -7.36 7.37 -18.86
N VAL A 21 -6.29 6.62 -18.63
CA VAL A 21 -5.12 6.59 -19.51
C VAL A 21 -4.83 5.15 -19.94
N THR A 22 -4.67 4.92 -21.24
CA THR A 22 -4.30 3.60 -21.78
C THR A 22 -3.18 3.72 -22.80
N GLY A 23 -2.09 2.96 -22.63
CA GLY A 23 -0.98 3.03 -23.56
C GLY A 23 0.15 2.04 -23.28
N ILE A 24 1.17 1.98 -24.14
CA ILE A 24 2.36 1.17 -23.83
C ILE A 24 3.11 1.81 -22.66
N HIS A 25 3.34 3.12 -22.75
CA HIS A 25 3.81 3.96 -21.65
C HIS A 25 2.67 4.89 -21.24
N ALA A 26 2.10 4.67 -20.06
CA ALA A 26 0.92 5.38 -19.57
C ALA A 26 1.23 6.11 -18.26
N GLY A 27 0.99 7.41 -18.24
CA GLY A 27 1.21 8.27 -17.07
C GLY A 27 -0.01 9.14 -16.77
N SER A 28 -0.36 9.30 -15.50
CA SER A 28 -1.40 10.25 -15.09
C SER A 28 -1.01 10.99 -13.82
N LEU A 29 -1.29 12.29 -13.81
CA LEU A 29 -1.31 13.12 -12.62
C LEU A 29 -2.73 13.64 -12.41
N VAL A 30 -3.33 13.32 -11.26
CA VAL A 30 -4.67 13.75 -10.90
C VAL A 30 -4.62 14.49 -9.56
N THR A 31 -5.15 15.71 -9.53
CA THR A 31 -5.22 16.53 -8.31
C THR A 31 -6.62 17.08 -8.11
N GLY A 32 -7.20 16.95 -6.92
CA GLY A 32 -8.55 17.44 -6.70
C GLY A 32 -9.13 17.12 -5.33
N LEU A 33 -10.40 17.50 -5.11
CA LEU A 33 -11.07 17.21 -3.85
C LEU A 33 -11.55 15.75 -3.82
N HIS A 34 -12.25 15.34 -4.88
CA HIS A 34 -12.60 13.95 -5.16
C HIS A 34 -11.90 13.54 -6.44
N THR A 35 -11.06 12.52 -6.39
CA THR A 35 -10.30 12.11 -7.57
C THR A 35 -10.39 10.61 -7.86
N GLY A 36 -10.22 10.29 -9.14
CA GLY A 36 -10.25 8.93 -9.67
C GLY A 36 -9.23 8.79 -10.79
N SER A 37 -8.33 7.80 -10.68
CA SER A 37 -7.33 7.53 -11.71
C SER A 37 -7.38 6.06 -12.13
N LEU A 38 -7.56 5.80 -13.41
CA LEU A 38 -7.45 4.48 -14.00
C LEU A 38 -6.37 4.49 -15.08
N ILE A 39 -5.33 3.68 -14.90
CA ILE A 39 -4.22 3.58 -15.84
C ILE A 39 -3.97 2.12 -16.21
N THR A 40 -3.91 1.86 -17.51
CA THR A 40 -3.53 0.56 -18.07
C THR A 40 -2.38 0.72 -19.05
N GLY A 41 -1.28 -0.02 -18.85
CA GLY A 41 -0.20 -0.03 -19.82
C GLY A 41 0.91 -1.03 -19.55
N LEU A 42 1.87 -1.18 -20.46
CA LEU A 42 3.03 -2.05 -20.22
C LEU A 42 3.89 -1.45 -19.08
N HIS A 43 4.13 -0.15 -19.18
CA HIS A 43 4.72 0.69 -18.15
C HIS A 43 3.68 1.72 -17.72
N ALA A 44 3.20 1.62 -16.48
CA ALA A 44 2.11 2.45 -15.97
C ALA A 44 2.51 3.17 -14.68
N ALA A 45 2.30 4.49 -14.62
CA ALA A 45 2.59 5.29 -13.44
C ALA A 45 1.46 6.27 -13.12
N SER A 46 0.97 6.26 -11.88
CA SER A 46 -0.05 7.22 -11.39
C SER A 46 0.47 8.01 -10.20
N LEU A 47 0.18 9.32 -10.19
CA LEU A 47 0.24 10.15 -9.01
C LEU A 47 -1.14 10.76 -8.76
N VAL A 48 -1.72 10.49 -7.60
CA VAL A 48 -3.03 10.99 -7.19
C VAL A 48 -2.91 11.76 -5.89
N THR A 49 -3.51 12.95 -5.87
CA THR A 49 -3.45 13.87 -4.72
C THR A 49 -4.81 14.49 -4.49
N GLY A 50 -5.29 14.46 -3.25
CA GLY A 50 -6.59 15.01 -2.95
C GLY A 50 -7.07 14.81 -1.52
N LEU A 51 -8.37 15.07 -1.29
CA LEU A 51 -9.00 14.74 -0.02
C LEU A 51 -9.52 13.30 -0.02
N ASN A 52 -10.18 12.89 -1.10
CA ASN A 52 -10.67 11.54 -1.30
C ASN A 52 -10.28 11.04 -2.68
N ALA A 53 -9.65 9.87 -2.77
CA ALA A 53 -9.51 9.21 -4.06
C ALA A 53 -9.44 7.71 -4.05
N GLY A 54 -9.69 7.22 -5.27
CA GLY A 54 -9.42 5.87 -5.70
C GLY A 54 -8.45 5.88 -6.88
N SER A 55 -7.49 4.97 -6.85
CA SER A 55 -6.56 4.75 -7.94
C SER A 55 -6.49 3.26 -8.31
N LEU A 56 -6.45 2.99 -9.62
CA LEU A 56 -6.22 1.65 -10.17
C LEU A 56 -5.17 1.72 -11.26
N VAL A 57 -4.05 1.02 -11.06
CA VAL A 57 -2.98 0.94 -12.05
C VAL A 57 -2.71 -0.52 -12.38
N THR A 58 -2.76 -0.85 -13.67
CA THR A 58 -2.48 -2.18 -14.20
C THR A 58 -1.36 -2.11 -15.23
N GLY A 59 -0.33 -2.96 -15.08
CA GLY A 59 0.73 -3.06 -16.09
C GLY A 59 1.79 -4.11 -15.82
N LEU A 60 2.75 -4.29 -16.74
CA LEU A 60 3.87 -5.22 -16.48
C LEU A 60 4.78 -4.61 -15.41
N HIS A 61 5.19 -3.36 -15.62
CA HIS A 61 5.83 -2.52 -14.62
C HIS A 61 4.87 -1.41 -14.24
N ALA A 62 4.45 -1.42 -12.99
CA ALA A 62 3.42 -0.53 -12.54
C ALA A 62 3.90 0.14 -11.23
N GLY A 63 3.66 1.44 -11.12
CA GLY A 63 3.97 2.26 -9.95
C GLY A 63 2.84 3.21 -9.60
N LEU A 64 2.61 3.41 -8.32
CA LEU A 64 1.51 4.22 -7.81
C LEU A 64 1.93 5.02 -6.58
N LEU A 65 1.56 6.29 -6.57
CA LEU A 65 1.74 7.17 -5.42
C LEU A 65 0.44 7.94 -5.14
N ASP A 66 -0.16 7.70 -3.97
CA ASP A 66 -1.34 8.41 -3.50
C ASP A 66 -1.03 9.15 -2.20
N THR A 67 -1.43 10.43 -2.10
CA THR A 67 -1.24 11.25 -0.88
C THR A 67 -2.49 12.06 -0.56
N GLU A 68 -3.30 11.58 0.39
CA GLU A 68 -4.67 12.07 0.58
C GLU A 68 -5.20 11.95 2.01
N LEU A 69 -6.41 12.45 2.29
CA LEU A 69 -7.04 12.21 3.60
C LEU A 69 -7.65 10.80 3.64
N HIS A 70 -8.36 10.41 2.59
CA HIS A 70 -8.90 9.07 2.37
C HIS A 70 -8.38 8.51 1.04
N ALA A 71 -7.41 7.60 1.10
CA ALA A 71 -6.79 7.00 -0.07
C ALA A 71 -7.09 5.50 -0.15
N ALA A 72 -7.57 5.05 -1.32
CA ALA A 72 -7.70 3.64 -1.64
C ALA A 72 -7.03 3.34 -2.99
N SER A 73 -6.00 2.50 -2.97
CA SER A 73 -5.28 2.11 -4.17
C SER A 73 -5.39 0.62 -4.45
N MET A 74 -5.53 0.29 -5.74
CA MET A 74 -5.39 -1.05 -6.25
C MET A 74 -4.31 -1.09 -7.33
N HIS A 75 -3.45 -2.09 -7.24
CA HIS A 75 -2.29 -2.18 -8.08
C HIS A 75 -2.04 -3.62 -8.54
N THR A 76 -1.93 -3.82 -9.85
CA THR A 76 -1.70 -5.15 -10.42
C THR A 76 -0.61 -5.12 -11.49
N GLY A 77 0.38 -6.00 -11.36
CA GLY A 77 1.41 -6.13 -12.39
C GLY A 77 2.41 -7.25 -12.19
N LEU A 78 3.38 -7.40 -13.10
CA LEU A 78 4.48 -8.34 -12.87
C LEU A 78 5.39 -7.79 -11.77
N HIS A 79 5.80 -6.53 -11.94
CA HIS A 79 6.46 -5.71 -10.93
C HIS A 79 5.48 -4.61 -10.51
N ALA A 80 4.97 -4.73 -9.30
CA ALA A 80 3.87 -3.92 -8.79
C ALA A 80 4.31 -3.21 -7.51
N GLY A 81 4.36 -1.88 -7.53
CA GLY A 81 4.78 -1.04 -6.40
C GLY A 81 3.76 0.04 -6.06
N SER A 82 3.43 0.17 -4.77
CA SER A 82 2.48 1.16 -4.28
C SER A 82 3.01 1.91 -3.06
N LEU A 83 2.82 3.24 -3.05
CA LEU A 83 3.01 4.09 -1.89
C LEU A 83 1.71 4.86 -1.63
N VAL A 84 1.13 4.65 -0.45
CA VAL A 84 -0.11 5.32 -0.03
C VAL A 84 0.12 6.03 1.29
N THR A 85 -0.14 7.34 1.31
CA THR A 85 -0.09 8.14 2.52
C THR A 85 -1.44 8.81 2.76
N GLY A 86 -1.99 8.69 3.96
CA GLY A 86 -3.20 9.43 4.31
C GLY A 86 -3.74 9.19 5.70
N LEU A 87 -4.80 9.89 6.11
CA LEU A 87 -5.40 9.66 7.43
C LEU A 87 -6.01 8.25 7.48
N HIS A 88 -6.79 7.90 6.45
CA HIS A 88 -7.22 6.54 6.16
C HIS A 88 -6.57 6.08 4.85
N ALA A 89 -5.63 5.17 4.95
CA ALA A 89 -4.84 4.70 3.82
C ALA A 89 -5.00 3.19 3.65
N ALA A 90 -5.45 2.78 2.46
CA ALA A 90 -5.59 1.38 2.09
C ALA A 90 -4.87 1.09 0.76
N SER A 91 -4.11 -0.01 0.72
CA SER A 91 -3.49 -0.49 -0.52
C SER A 91 -3.66 -1.98 -0.74
N LEU A 92 -4.03 -2.34 -1.96
CA LEU A 92 -4.00 -3.70 -2.48
C LEU A 92 -2.97 -3.80 -3.61
N VAL A 93 -1.95 -4.63 -3.43
CA VAL A 93 -0.91 -4.87 -4.44
C VAL A 93 -0.85 -6.35 -4.80
N THR A 94 -0.99 -6.66 -6.09
CA THR A 94 -0.88 -8.02 -6.63
C THR A 94 0.17 -8.08 -7.73
N GLY A 95 1.10 -9.02 -7.65
CA GLY A 95 2.08 -9.22 -8.72
C GLY A 95 3.07 -10.34 -8.50
N GLN A 96 3.97 -10.61 -9.45
CA GLN A 96 5.05 -11.57 -9.19
C GLN A 96 6.02 -11.01 -8.15
N HIS A 97 6.38 -9.73 -8.31
CA HIS A 97 7.12 -8.93 -7.36
C HIS A 97 6.22 -7.78 -6.90
N ALA A 98 5.69 -7.89 -5.68
CA ALA A 98 4.71 -6.97 -5.13
C ALA A 98 5.28 -6.28 -3.89
N ALA A 99 5.26 -4.95 -3.88
CA ALA A 99 5.72 -4.14 -2.76
C ALA A 99 4.70 -3.05 -2.42
N SER A 100 4.43 -2.87 -1.13
CA SER A 100 3.51 -1.85 -0.63
C SER A 100 4.09 -1.10 0.56
N LEU A 101 3.95 0.22 0.54
CA LEU A 101 4.23 1.09 1.67
C LEU A 101 2.97 1.89 1.99
N VAL A 102 2.40 1.71 3.18
CA VAL A 102 1.19 2.39 3.62
C VAL A 102 1.46 3.14 4.92
N THR A 103 1.24 4.45 4.92
CA THR A 103 1.38 5.31 6.10
C THR A 103 0.09 6.04 6.39
N GLY A 104 -0.41 5.96 7.62
CA GLY A 104 -1.61 6.69 7.99
C GLY A 104 -2.07 6.53 9.42
N GLN A 105 -3.09 7.27 9.85
CA GLN A 105 -3.65 7.05 11.18
C GLN A 105 -4.32 5.67 11.27
N HIS A 106 -5.06 5.33 10.22
CA HIS A 106 -5.61 4.00 9.96
C HIS A 106 -5.01 3.49 8.64
N ALA A 107 -4.06 2.56 8.76
CA ALA A 107 -3.28 2.06 7.63
C ALA A 107 -3.52 0.56 7.43
N ALA A 108 -3.91 0.17 6.23
CA ALA A 108 -4.15 -1.23 5.86
C ALA A 108 -3.46 -1.59 4.55
N SER A 109 -2.77 -2.73 4.52
CA SER A 109 -2.16 -3.24 3.29
C SER A 109 -2.40 -4.73 3.06
N LEU A 110 -2.82 -5.07 1.86
CA LEU A 110 -2.87 -6.44 1.34
C LEU A 110 -1.88 -6.59 0.18
N VAL A 111 -0.91 -7.49 0.32
CA VAL A 111 0.11 -7.75 -0.70
C VAL A 111 0.11 -9.23 -1.06
N THR A 112 -0.04 -9.54 -2.35
CA THR A 112 -0.01 -10.91 -2.87
C THR A 112 1.01 -11.04 -4.00
N GLY A 113 1.91 -12.01 -3.91
CA GLY A 113 2.87 -12.26 -4.99
C GLY A 113 3.84 -13.41 -4.77
N LEU A 114 4.70 -13.72 -5.75
CA LEU A 114 5.77 -14.71 -5.52
C LEU A 114 6.78 -14.16 -4.52
N HIS A 115 7.16 -12.89 -4.69
CA HIS A 115 7.90 -12.08 -3.74
C HIS A 115 6.97 -10.95 -3.30
N ALA A 116 6.60 -10.93 -2.03
CA ALA A 116 5.64 -9.97 -1.50
C ALA A 116 6.18 -9.29 -0.24
N GLU A 117 6.28 -7.96 -0.29
CA GLU A 117 6.78 -7.13 0.80
C GLU A 117 5.78 -6.05 1.18
N SER A 118 5.60 -5.84 2.48
CA SER A 118 4.70 -4.84 3.03
C SER A 118 5.36 -4.07 4.17
N LEU A 119 5.26 -2.74 4.12
CA LEU A 119 5.57 -1.84 5.22
C LEU A 119 4.31 -1.04 5.58
N VAL A 120 3.83 -1.18 6.80
CA VAL A 120 2.65 -0.44 7.29
C VAL A 120 2.99 0.34 8.55
N THR A 121 2.75 1.65 8.53
CA THR A 121 2.94 2.53 9.69
C THR A 121 1.67 3.27 10.01
N GLY A 122 1.22 3.23 11.27
CA GLY A 122 0.05 4.00 11.69
C GLY A 122 -0.37 3.85 13.14
N LEU A 123 -1.37 4.61 13.59
CA LEU A 123 -1.92 4.35 14.94
C LEU A 123 -2.62 3.00 14.99
N HIS A 124 -3.42 2.70 13.97
CA HIS A 124 -4.00 1.39 13.73
C HIS A 124 -3.45 0.86 12.41
N ALA A 125 -2.59 -0.15 12.50
CA ALA A 125 -1.84 -0.68 11.37
C ALA A 125 -2.15 -2.17 11.17
N GLY A 126 -2.60 -2.54 9.97
CA GLY A 126 -2.92 -3.90 9.60
C GLY A 126 -2.24 -4.32 8.31
N SER A 127 -1.67 -5.53 8.26
CA SER A 127 -1.20 -6.10 7.00
C SER A 127 -1.49 -7.59 6.85
N LEU A 128 -1.82 -7.96 5.61
CA LEU A 128 -1.86 -9.33 5.15
C LEU A 128 -0.91 -9.48 3.95
N VAL A 129 0.06 -10.39 4.07
CA VAL A 129 1.05 -10.66 3.01
C VAL A 129 1.01 -12.15 2.66
N THR A 130 0.80 -12.47 1.38
CA THR A 130 0.73 -13.85 0.89
C THR A 130 1.67 -14.07 -0.28
N GLY A 131 2.45 -15.15 -0.26
CA GLY A 131 3.40 -15.42 -1.34
C GLY A 131 4.33 -16.60 -1.14
N LEU A 132 5.34 -16.73 -2.00
CA LEU A 132 6.39 -17.76 -1.82
C LEU A 132 7.45 -17.25 -0.85
N HIS A 133 7.97 -16.04 -1.09
CA HIS A 133 8.88 -15.30 -0.23
C HIS A 133 8.17 -14.04 0.26
N THR A 134 7.94 -13.94 1.56
CA THR A 134 7.12 -12.87 2.14
C THR A 134 7.78 -12.17 3.30
N GLY A 135 7.62 -10.85 3.35
CA GLY A 135 8.11 -9.99 4.42
C GLY A 135 7.04 -8.96 4.80
N SER A 136 6.83 -8.76 6.10
CA SER A 136 5.96 -7.72 6.63
C SER A 136 6.64 -6.99 7.77
N LEU A 137 6.67 -5.66 7.72
CA LEU A 137 7.05 -4.81 8.83
C LEU A 137 5.87 -3.89 9.18
N ILE A 138 5.44 -3.94 10.43
CA ILE A 138 4.33 -3.12 10.91
C ILE A 138 4.76 -2.36 12.16
N THR A 139 4.51 -1.06 12.15
CA THR A 139 4.70 -0.19 13.32
C THR A 139 3.40 0.54 13.62
N GLY A 140 2.90 0.43 14.85
CA GLY A 140 1.74 1.19 15.26
C GLY A 140 1.33 1.01 16.71
N LEU A 141 0.39 1.85 17.19
CA LEU A 141 -0.11 1.69 18.56
C LEU A 141 -0.87 0.38 18.69
N HIS A 142 -1.79 0.12 17.76
CA HIS A 142 -2.43 -1.17 17.52
C HIS A 142 -1.92 -1.74 16.19
N ALA A 143 -1.16 -2.83 16.24
CA ALA A 143 -0.50 -3.40 15.07
C ALA A 143 -0.88 -4.89 14.91
N ALA A 144 -1.32 -5.28 13.72
CA ALA A 144 -1.71 -6.66 13.41
C ALA A 144 -1.13 -7.12 12.06
N SER A 145 -0.39 -8.23 12.06
CA SER A 145 0.18 -8.83 10.84
C SER A 145 -0.27 -10.28 10.66
N LEU A 146 -0.63 -10.62 9.43
CA LEU A 146 -0.75 -12.00 8.97
C LEU A 146 0.17 -12.20 7.76
N VAL A 147 1.12 -13.14 7.86
CA VAL A 147 2.05 -13.45 6.78
C VAL A 147 1.97 -14.94 6.45
N THR A 148 1.69 -15.26 5.19
CA THR A 148 1.64 -16.64 4.71
C THR A 148 2.61 -16.82 3.54
N GLY A 149 3.53 -17.79 3.65
CA GLY A 149 4.37 -18.16 2.51
C GLY A 149 5.35 -19.28 2.78
N LEU A 150 6.08 -19.74 1.77
CA LEU A 150 7.06 -20.82 1.94
C LEU A 150 8.22 -20.33 2.84
N HIS A 151 8.75 -19.15 2.53
CA HIS A 151 9.67 -18.39 3.37
C HIS A 151 8.97 -17.12 3.82
N ALA A 152 8.71 -16.98 5.12
CA ALA A 152 7.89 -15.89 5.65
C ALA A 152 8.56 -15.22 6.85
N GLY A 153 8.63 -13.90 6.82
CA GLY A 153 9.16 -13.05 7.89
C GLY A 153 8.16 -11.98 8.32
N SER A 154 8.03 -11.75 9.63
CA SER A 154 7.24 -10.63 10.16
C SER A 154 7.95 -9.95 11.33
N LEU A 155 7.95 -8.61 11.31
CA LEU A 155 8.29 -7.77 12.45
C LEU A 155 7.10 -6.86 12.77
N VAL A 156 6.56 -6.97 13.99
CA VAL A 156 5.47 -6.12 14.46
C VAL A 156 5.90 -5.38 15.71
N THR A 157 5.80 -4.06 15.70
CA THR A 157 6.11 -3.20 16.86
C THR A 157 4.88 -2.38 17.23
N GLY A 158 4.49 -2.42 18.51
CA GLY A 158 3.38 -1.61 18.99
C GLY A 158 3.12 -1.67 20.48
N LEU A 159 2.14 -0.89 20.95
CA LEU A 159 1.64 -0.99 22.32
C LEU A 159 0.78 -2.27 22.47
N HIS A 160 -0.04 -2.53 21.45
CA HIS A 160 -0.83 -3.76 21.30
C HIS A 160 -0.48 -4.39 19.96
N ALA A 161 0.26 -5.50 19.99
CA ALA A 161 0.82 -6.08 18.78
C ALA A 161 0.45 -7.56 18.63
N ALA A 162 -0.02 -7.94 17.45
CA ALA A 162 -0.32 -9.33 17.10
C ALA A 162 0.34 -9.70 15.77
N SER A 163 0.94 -10.89 15.71
CA SER A 163 1.49 -11.43 14.47
C SER A 163 1.20 -12.92 14.35
N LEU A 164 0.77 -13.35 13.16
CA LEU A 164 0.70 -14.75 12.78
C LEU A 164 1.50 -14.95 11.49
N VAL A 165 2.46 -15.88 11.54
CA VAL A 165 3.30 -16.25 10.40
C VAL A 165 3.14 -17.74 10.13
N THR A 166 2.75 -18.09 8.91
CA THR A 166 2.59 -19.48 8.46
C THR A 166 3.51 -19.77 7.29
N GLY A 167 4.35 -20.80 7.40
CA GLY A 167 5.29 -21.18 6.35
C GLY A 167 6.18 -22.36 6.70
N LEU A 168 6.90 -22.88 5.69
CA LEU A 168 7.91 -23.92 5.90
C LEU A 168 9.13 -23.35 6.63
N HIS A 169 9.53 -22.13 6.26
CA HIS A 169 10.58 -21.36 6.89
C HIS A 169 9.98 -20.04 7.39
N ALA A 170 9.52 -20.03 8.64
CA ALA A 170 8.82 -18.90 9.24
C ALA A 170 9.64 -18.24 10.37
N ALA A 171 9.69 -16.91 10.37
CA ALA A 171 10.23 -16.11 11.46
C ALA A 171 9.24 -14.98 11.82
N SER A 172 9.03 -14.78 13.12
CA SER A 172 8.18 -13.71 13.64
C SER A 172 8.84 -13.07 14.85
N LEU A 173 8.87 -11.74 14.88
CA LEU A 173 9.25 -10.95 16.03
C LEU A 173 8.14 -9.94 16.35
N VAL A 174 7.66 -9.97 17.59
CA VAL A 174 6.68 -9.03 18.11
C VAL A 174 7.31 -8.27 19.26
N THR A 175 7.33 -6.94 19.15
CA THR A 175 7.80 -6.04 20.22
C THR A 175 6.61 -5.27 20.78
N GLU A 176 6.22 -5.63 22.00
CA GLU A 176 5.22 -4.91 22.78
C GLU A 176 5.88 -3.87 23.69
N LEU A 177 5.46 -2.61 23.60
CA LEU A 177 5.94 -1.54 24.46
C LEU A 177 5.02 -1.44 25.68
N HIS A 178 5.49 -1.88 26.85
CA HIS A 178 4.80 -1.62 28.11
C HIS A 178 5.27 -0.29 28.71
N THR A 179 4.33 0.62 29.00
CA THR A 179 4.61 1.82 29.79
C THR A 179 4.39 1.50 31.26
N ASP A 180 5.41 0.97 31.94
CA ASP A 180 5.40 0.88 33.39
C ASP A 180 5.60 2.30 33.96
N SER A 181 4.51 2.94 34.37
CA SER A 181 4.58 4.20 35.13
C SER A 181 5.07 3.90 36.54
N TRP A 182 6.37 4.03 36.77
CA TRP A 182 6.94 4.08 38.12
C TRP A 182 6.54 5.41 38.77
N SER A 183 5.34 5.46 39.34
CA SER A 183 4.97 6.50 40.30
C SER A 183 5.68 6.19 41.62
N TRP A 184 6.78 6.88 41.92
CA TRP A 184 7.33 6.90 43.27
C TRP A 184 6.30 7.57 44.20
N GLU A 185 6.04 6.91 45.33
CA GLU A 185 5.09 7.32 46.38
C GLU A 185 5.41 8.70 46.97
N LEU A 186 4.36 9.47 47.28
CA LEU A 186 4.20 10.28 48.51
C LEU A 186 2.72 10.37 48.88
#